data_AF-A0A955UVS1-F1
#
_entry.id   AF-A0A955UVS1-F1
#
_cell.length_a   1.000
_cell.length_b   1.000
_cell.length_c   1.000
_cell.angle_alpha   90.00
_cell.angle_beta   90.00
_cell.angle_gamma   90.00
#
_symmetry.space_group_name_H-M   'P 1'
#
loop_
_entity.id
_entity.type
_entity.pdbx_description
1 polymer ?
#
loop_
_entity_poly.entity_id
_entity_poly.type
_entity_poly.pdbx_seq_one_letter_code
_entity_poly.pdbx_strand_id
1 'polypeptide(L)'
;MLARRFGSRLAALALASALAAPLAARADVTVRPEGGGAFVVEDASGTVARVRIEESTGRWLRDGALFLHTPGTGNLFVGNAAGNPLVAGNNNVAFGASALAAVGNGSRNTAFGSSALQAVSAGQDNAAFGTLALGFNTGSENAALGAFALVLNTTGTGNAA
;
A
#
# COMPACT_ATOMS: atom_id res chain seq x y z
N MET A 1 -29.44 -51.26 42.61
CA MET A 1 -30.02 -49.91 42.43
C MET A 1 -28.89 -48.89 42.13
N LEU A 2 -28.16 -49.00 41.02
CA LEU A 2 -27.03 -48.07 40.74
C LEU A 2 -26.78 -47.74 39.25
N ALA A 3 -27.51 -48.32 38.29
CA ALA A 3 -27.17 -48.18 36.86
C ALA A 3 -27.81 -46.96 36.14
N ARG A 4 -28.65 -46.15 36.79
CA ARG A 4 -29.42 -45.07 36.12
C ARG A 4 -28.86 -43.65 36.29
N ARG A 5 -27.76 -43.43 37.01
CA ARG A 5 -27.24 -42.06 37.29
C ARG A 5 -26.15 -41.54 36.36
N PHE A 6 -25.67 -42.32 35.38
CA PHE A 6 -24.58 -41.91 34.49
C PHE A 6 -25.03 -41.23 33.18
N GLY A 7 -26.24 -41.47 32.70
CA GLY A 7 -26.71 -40.93 31.40
C GLY A 7 -26.96 -39.42 31.40
N SER A 8 -27.47 -38.85 32.50
CA SER A 8 -27.82 -37.42 32.56
C SER A 8 -26.62 -36.49 32.71
N ARG A 9 -25.52 -36.97 33.31
CA ARG A 9 -24.27 -36.21 33.44
C ARG A 9 -23.47 -36.18 32.14
N LEU A 10 -23.48 -37.26 31.36
CA LEU A 10 -22.85 -37.27 30.04
C LEU A 10 -23.58 -36.38 29.02
N ALA A 11 -24.92 -36.37 29.04
CA ALA A 11 -25.70 -35.47 28.19
C ALA A 11 -25.47 -33.99 28.54
N ALA A 12 -25.40 -33.64 29.84
CA ALA A 12 -25.09 -32.29 30.28
C ALA A 12 -23.64 -31.87 29.96
N LEU A 13 -22.68 -32.81 30.02
CA LEU A 13 -21.28 -32.55 29.69
C LEU A 13 -21.06 -32.37 28.17
N ALA A 14 -21.76 -33.16 27.35
CA ALA A 14 -21.74 -33.04 25.89
C ALA A 14 -22.47 -31.77 25.40
N LEU A 15 -23.54 -31.35 26.08
CA LEU A 15 -24.22 -30.10 25.78
C LEU A 15 -23.40 -28.88 26.23
N ALA A 16 -22.71 -28.97 27.37
CA ALA A 16 -21.81 -27.93 27.85
C ALA A 16 -20.56 -27.76 26.96
N SER A 17 -20.03 -28.84 26.37
CA SER A 17 -18.92 -28.74 25.40
C SER A 17 -19.39 -28.21 24.03
N ALA A 18 -20.65 -28.45 23.64
CA ALA A 18 -21.23 -27.88 22.42
C ALA A 18 -21.61 -26.39 22.57
N LEU A 19 -22.03 -25.96 23.77
CA LEU A 19 -22.29 -24.55 24.11
C LEU A 19 -21.02 -23.76 24.45
N ALA A 20 -19.91 -24.46 24.71
CA ALA A 20 -18.58 -23.90 24.89
C ALA A 20 -17.70 -24.05 23.64
N ALA A 21 -18.29 -24.21 22.44
CA ALA A 21 -17.59 -23.79 21.24
C ALA A 21 -17.32 -22.29 21.42
N PRO A 22 -16.07 -21.89 21.70
CA PRO A 22 -15.80 -20.52 22.07
C PRO A 22 -16.29 -19.62 20.94
N LEU A 23 -16.66 -18.38 21.26
CA LEU A 23 -16.71 -17.25 20.33
C LEU A 23 -15.34 -17.00 19.62
N ALA A 24 -14.47 -18.00 19.47
CA ALA A 24 -13.17 -17.93 18.84
C ALA A 24 -13.24 -17.88 17.30
N ALA A 25 -14.42 -18.00 16.69
CA ALA A 25 -14.58 -18.04 15.24
C ALA A 25 -14.91 -16.66 14.62
N ARG A 26 -14.25 -15.58 15.06
CA ARG A 26 -14.30 -14.30 14.31
C ARG A 26 -13.14 -13.33 14.50
N ALA A 27 -11.96 -13.79 14.87
CA ALA A 27 -10.76 -12.99 14.60
C ALA A 27 -10.41 -13.17 13.12
N ASP A 28 -11.10 -12.45 12.23
CA ASP A 28 -10.79 -12.48 10.79
C ASP A 28 -9.33 -12.08 10.53
N VAL A 29 -8.72 -11.34 11.47
CA VAL A 29 -7.32 -10.86 11.47
C VAL A 29 -6.72 -10.94 12.88
N THR A 30 -5.49 -11.47 12.99
CA THR A 30 -4.64 -11.40 14.17
C THR A 30 -3.43 -10.51 13.90
N VAL A 31 -3.04 -9.68 14.87
CA VAL A 31 -1.85 -8.83 14.79
C VAL A 31 -0.89 -9.24 15.90
N ARG A 32 0.33 -9.65 15.53
CA ARG A 32 1.35 -10.12 16.46
C ARG A 32 2.61 -9.28 16.31
N PRO A 33 3.19 -8.76 17.41
CA PRO A 33 4.44 -8.03 17.33
C PRO A 33 5.57 -8.97 16.89
N GLU A 34 6.52 -8.41 16.16
CA GLU A 34 7.78 -9.03 15.78
C GLU A 34 8.95 -8.15 16.26
N GLY A 35 10.14 -8.72 16.39
CA GLY A 35 11.33 -7.95 16.75
C GLY A 35 11.59 -6.79 15.78
N GLY A 36 12.13 -5.67 16.29
CA GLY A 36 12.57 -4.53 15.46
C GLY A 36 11.46 -3.62 14.93
N GLY A 37 10.36 -3.46 15.68
CA GLY A 37 9.26 -2.53 15.35
C GLY A 37 8.32 -3.02 14.25
N ALA A 38 8.43 -4.30 13.88
CA ALA A 38 7.56 -4.93 12.91
C ALA A 38 6.35 -5.59 13.60
N PHE A 39 5.28 -5.79 12.83
CA PHE A 39 4.16 -6.63 13.23
C PHE A 39 3.71 -7.48 12.06
N VAL A 40 3.22 -8.66 12.40
CA VAL A 40 2.66 -9.63 11.48
C VAL A 40 1.15 -9.52 11.56
N VAL A 41 0.52 -9.40 10.40
CA VAL A 41 -0.93 -9.47 10.26
C VAL A 41 -1.25 -10.81 9.60
N GLU A 42 -1.92 -11.71 10.35
CA GLU A 42 -2.33 -13.03 9.85
C GLU A 42 -3.86 -13.08 9.78
N ASP A 43 -4.43 -13.46 8.64
CA ASP A 43 -5.87 -13.72 8.54
C ASP A 43 -6.23 -15.16 8.93
N ALA A 44 -7.53 -15.48 8.98
CA ALA A 44 -8.02 -16.82 9.28
C ALA A 44 -7.59 -17.90 8.25
N SER A 45 -7.07 -17.51 7.08
CA SER A 45 -6.51 -18.42 6.06
C SER A 45 -5.02 -18.71 6.27
N GLY A 46 -4.37 -18.04 7.23
CA GLY A 46 -2.92 -18.10 7.47
C GLY A 46 -2.12 -17.20 6.53
N THR A 47 -2.75 -16.28 5.79
CA THR A 47 -2.04 -15.32 4.94
C THR A 47 -1.36 -14.27 5.81
N VAL A 48 -0.04 -14.19 5.72
CA VAL A 48 0.81 -13.30 6.50
C VAL A 48 1.19 -12.06 5.66
N ALA A 49 0.76 -10.88 6.07
CA ALA A 49 1.35 -9.63 5.61
C ALA A 49 2.32 -9.10 6.67
N ARG A 50 3.59 -8.91 6.31
CA ARG A 50 4.58 -8.31 7.22
C ARG A 50 4.60 -6.82 7.01
N VAL A 51 4.27 -6.06 8.06
CA VAL A 51 4.32 -4.61 8.04
C VAL A 51 5.37 -4.13 9.03
N ARG A 52 6.24 -3.23 8.57
CA ARG A 52 7.26 -2.61 9.42
C ARG A 52 7.25 -1.10 9.23
N ILE A 53 7.34 -0.38 10.34
CA ILE A 53 7.61 1.06 10.32
C ILE A 53 9.08 1.24 10.70
N GLU A 54 9.86 1.88 9.84
CA GLU A 54 11.26 2.19 10.11
C GLU A 54 11.35 3.43 11.00
N GLU A 55 11.84 3.28 12.23
CA GLU A 55 11.81 4.35 13.24
C GLU A 55 12.62 5.60 12.83
N SER A 56 13.73 5.41 12.11
CA SER A 56 14.61 6.53 11.70
C SER A 56 14.04 7.38 10.56
N THR A 57 13.17 6.82 9.73
CA THR A 57 12.67 7.46 8.50
C THR A 57 11.15 7.60 8.46
N GLY A 58 10.42 6.93 9.36
CA GLY A 58 8.96 6.83 9.35
C GLY A 58 8.40 6.04 8.15
N ARG A 59 9.25 5.35 7.38
CA ARG A 59 8.85 4.60 6.18
C ARG A 59 8.07 3.35 6.57
N TRP A 60 7.02 3.06 5.80
CA TRP A 60 6.26 1.83 5.96
C TRP A 60 6.69 0.84 4.89
N LEU A 61 7.14 -0.32 5.33
CA LEU A 61 7.51 -1.44 4.49
C LEU A 61 6.43 -2.51 4.56
N ARG A 62 6.11 -3.10 3.41
CA ARG A 62 5.27 -4.29 3.28
C ARG A 62 6.13 -5.40 2.68
N ASP A 63 6.28 -6.51 3.40
CA ASP A 63 7.11 -7.66 3.00
C ASP A 63 8.55 -7.25 2.62
N GLY A 64 9.08 -6.23 3.30
CA GLY A 64 10.41 -5.66 3.06
C GLY A 64 10.49 -4.64 1.91
N ALA A 65 9.43 -4.47 1.12
CA ALA A 65 9.36 -3.44 0.09
C ALA A 65 8.79 -2.12 0.63
N LEU A 66 9.35 -0.99 0.22
CA LEU A 66 8.85 0.33 0.56
C LEU A 66 7.44 0.52 -0.02
N PHE A 67 6.47 0.85 0.83
CA PHE A 67 5.07 1.00 0.45
C PHE A 67 4.55 2.41 0.68
N LEU A 68 4.90 3.03 1.82
CA LEU A 68 4.54 4.42 2.11
C LEU A 68 5.76 5.19 2.60
N HIS A 69 6.03 6.33 1.98
CA HIS A 69 7.12 7.21 2.39
C HIS A 69 6.92 8.66 1.98
N THR A 70 7.58 9.55 2.72
CA THR A 70 7.52 11.01 2.55
C THR A 70 8.95 11.59 2.54
N PRO A 71 9.78 11.30 1.52
CA PRO A 71 11.16 11.77 1.45
C PRO A 71 11.19 13.28 1.20
N GLY A 72 12.21 13.99 1.70
CA GLY A 72 12.33 15.44 1.48
C GLY A 72 11.15 16.23 2.06
N THR A 73 10.75 17.33 1.40
CA THR A 73 9.66 18.20 1.86
C THR A 73 8.43 18.08 0.98
N GLY A 74 7.29 17.80 1.60
CA GLY A 74 5.97 17.80 0.95
C GLY A 74 5.72 16.65 -0.03
N ASN A 75 6.62 15.67 -0.12
CA ASN A 75 6.38 14.48 -0.94
C ASN A 75 5.55 13.44 -0.19
N LEU A 76 4.67 12.74 -0.89
CA LEU A 76 3.91 11.59 -0.39
C LEU A 76 3.81 10.51 -1.46
N PHE A 77 4.33 9.33 -1.16
CA PHE A 77 4.33 8.21 -2.09
C PHE A 77 3.70 6.98 -1.46
N VAL A 78 2.70 6.40 -2.14
CA VAL A 78 1.92 5.24 -1.69
C VAL A 78 1.85 4.21 -2.82
N GLY A 79 2.33 2.99 -2.56
CA GLY A 79 2.27 1.87 -3.49
C GLY A 79 3.59 1.15 -3.64
N ASN A 80 3.55 -0.06 -4.20
CA ASN A 80 4.76 -0.82 -4.49
C ASN A 80 5.63 -0.07 -5.50
N ALA A 81 6.89 0.20 -5.13
CA ALA A 81 7.84 0.98 -5.95
C ALA A 81 7.32 2.38 -6.34
N ALA A 82 6.37 2.95 -5.58
CA ALA A 82 5.89 4.31 -5.80
C ALA A 82 6.92 5.33 -5.31
N GLY A 83 7.22 6.32 -6.14
CA GLY A 83 8.17 7.40 -5.86
C GLY A 83 9.62 6.93 -5.70
N ASN A 84 10.53 7.90 -5.77
CA ASN A 84 11.94 7.69 -5.49
C ASN A 84 12.26 8.10 -4.04
N PRO A 85 12.75 7.19 -3.18
CA PRO A 85 13.12 7.52 -1.79
C PRO A 85 14.29 8.49 -1.67
N LEU A 86 15.01 8.75 -2.77
CA LEU A 86 16.14 9.67 -2.89
C LEU A 86 15.80 10.93 -3.72
N VAL A 87 14.52 11.21 -3.94
CA VAL A 87 14.08 12.41 -4.67
C VAL A 87 14.64 13.68 -3.99
N ALA A 88 15.24 14.56 -4.79
CA ALA A 88 15.73 15.87 -4.35
C ALA A 88 14.67 16.97 -4.53
N GLY A 89 13.73 16.75 -5.46
CA GLY A 89 12.58 17.63 -5.66
C GLY A 89 11.50 17.51 -4.58
N ASN A 90 10.61 18.49 -4.54
CA ASN A 90 9.64 18.68 -3.46
C ASN A 90 8.19 18.66 -3.96
N ASN A 91 7.25 18.45 -3.04
CA ASN A 91 5.81 18.55 -3.28
C ASN A 91 5.27 17.59 -4.36
N ASN A 92 5.81 16.37 -4.45
CA ASN A 92 5.33 15.34 -5.34
C ASN A 92 4.39 14.37 -4.63
N VAL A 93 3.25 14.05 -5.22
CA VAL A 93 2.29 13.08 -4.68
C VAL A 93 2.14 11.93 -5.66
N ALA A 94 2.36 10.70 -5.21
CA ALA A 94 2.20 9.48 -6.02
C ALA A 94 1.31 8.46 -5.31
N PHE A 95 0.33 7.93 -6.01
CA PHE A 95 -0.52 6.83 -5.55
C PHE A 95 -0.64 5.77 -6.64
N GLY A 96 -0.15 4.57 -6.38
CA GLY A 96 -0.20 3.45 -7.32
C GLY A 96 1.16 2.78 -7.50
N ALA A 97 1.16 1.53 -7.94
CA ALA A 97 2.40 0.80 -8.19
C ALA A 97 3.24 1.51 -9.25
N SER A 98 4.53 1.74 -8.96
CA SER A 98 5.48 2.43 -9.84
C SER A 98 5.11 3.85 -10.27
N ALA A 99 4.13 4.49 -9.64
CA ALA A 99 3.82 5.90 -9.88
C ALA A 99 5.01 6.78 -9.46
N LEU A 100 5.45 7.72 -10.31
CA LEU A 100 6.63 8.56 -10.08
C LEU A 100 7.93 7.80 -9.74
N ALA A 101 8.10 6.56 -10.19
CA ALA A 101 9.26 5.73 -9.80
C ALA A 101 10.62 6.36 -10.16
N ALA A 102 10.72 7.12 -11.26
CA ALA A 102 11.96 7.71 -11.74
C ALA A 102 12.19 9.17 -11.30
N VAL A 103 11.31 9.77 -10.47
CA VAL A 103 11.42 11.19 -10.12
C VAL A 103 12.74 11.46 -9.39
N GLY A 104 13.56 12.36 -9.93
CA GLY A 104 14.86 12.73 -9.37
C GLY A 104 14.83 14.15 -8.81
N ASN A 105 14.80 15.12 -9.72
CA ASN A 105 14.81 16.55 -9.40
C ASN A 105 13.43 17.21 -9.66
N GLY A 106 12.48 16.47 -10.23
CA GLY A 106 11.13 16.94 -10.49
C GLY A 106 10.38 17.34 -9.23
N SER A 107 9.59 18.41 -9.32
CA SER A 107 8.81 18.97 -8.21
C SER A 107 7.38 19.25 -8.64
N ARG A 108 6.45 19.27 -7.68
CA ARG A 108 5.03 19.60 -7.92
C ARG A 108 4.33 18.66 -8.92
N ASN A 109 4.71 17.38 -8.95
CA ASN A 109 4.04 16.38 -9.77
C ASN A 109 2.98 15.62 -8.96
N THR A 110 1.79 15.43 -9.54
CA THR A 110 0.73 14.58 -8.97
C THR A 110 0.47 13.39 -9.88
N ALA A 111 0.62 12.18 -9.36
CA ALA A 111 0.42 10.93 -10.09
C ALA A 111 -0.54 10.00 -9.34
N PHE A 112 -1.65 9.64 -9.96
CA PHE A 112 -2.64 8.72 -9.40
C PHE A 112 -2.95 7.62 -10.41
N GLY A 113 -2.51 6.40 -10.15
CA GLY A 113 -2.65 5.26 -11.06
C GLY A 113 -1.37 4.43 -11.16
N SER A 114 -1.50 3.18 -11.57
CA SER A 114 -0.33 2.32 -11.79
C SER A 114 0.53 2.90 -12.91
N SER A 115 1.83 3.07 -12.65
CA SER A 115 2.81 3.62 -13.60
C SER A 115 2.49 5.03 -14.12
N ALA A 116 1.64 5.80 -13.44
CA ALA A 116 1.42 7.20 -13.76
C ALA A 116 2.71 8.01 -13.56
N LEU A 117 3.11 8.80 -14.55
CA LEU A 117 4.38 9.56 -14.56
C LEU A 117 5.63 8.71 -14.23
N GLN A 118 5.63 7.41 -14.57
CA GLN A 118 6.69 6.49 -14.16
C GLN A 118 8.10 6.94 -14.58
N ALA A 119 8.26 7.53 -15.77
CA ALA A 119 9.55 7.91 -16.32
C ALA A 119 9.92 9.40 -16.11
N VAL A 120 9.10 10.20 -15.42
CA VAL A 120 9.43 11.62 -15.21
C VAL A 120 10.65 11.73 -14.28
N SER A 121 11.71 12.40 -14.73
CA SER A 121 12.95 12.55 -13.96
C SER A 121 13.13 13.97 -13.40
N ALA A 122 13.05 14.98 -14.28
CA ALA A 122 13.20 16.40 -13.93
C ALA A 122 11.96 17.26 -14.24
N GLY A 123 10.94 16.68 -14.88
CA GLY A 123 9.69 17.38 -15.21
C GLY A 123 8.98 17.90 -13.96
N GLN A 124 8.32 19.04 -14.10
CA GLN A 124 7.63 19.74 -13.02
C GLN A 124 6.18 19.99 -13.39
N ASP A 125 5.34 20.20 -12.37
CA ASP A 125 3.96 20.67 -12.54
C ASP A 125 3.10 19.76 -13.45
N ASN A 126 3.36 18.45 -13.43
CA ASN A 126 2.55 17.48 -14.17
C ASN A 126 1.44 16.90 -13.28
N ALA A 127 0.26 16.68 -13.85
CA ALA A 127 -0.89 16.04 -13.22
C ALA A 127 -1.33 14.83 -14.05
N ALA A 128 -1.16 13.63 -13.53
CA ALA A 128 -1.51 12.37 -14.19
C ALA A 128 -2.50 11.57 -13.35
N PHE A 129 -3.69 11.31 -13.89
CA PHE A 129 -4.75 10.54 -13.24
C PHE A 129 -5.20 9.41 -14.16
N GLY A 130 -4.70 8.20 -13.92
CA GLY A 130 -5.00 7.00 -14.69
C GLY A 130 -3.80 6.08 -14.80
N THR A 131 -4.04 4.80 -15.08
CA THR A 131 -2.97 3.84 -15.37
C THR A 131 -2.16 4.31 -16.58
N LEU A 132 -0.84 4.41 -16.42
CA LEU A 132 0.10 4.88 -17.44
C LEU A 132 -0.16 6.29 -18.00
N ALA A 133 -1.00 7.11 -17.34
CA ALA A 133 -1.14 8.52 -17.71
C ALA A 133 0.22 9.22 -17.61
N LEU A 134 0.64 9.91 -18.68
CA LEU A 134 1.97 10.53 -18.81
C LEU A 134 3.14 9.58 -18.51
N GLY A 135 2.98 8.28 -18.77
CA GLY A 135 3.94 7.23 -18.36
C GLY A 135 5.39 7.48 -18.79
N PHE A 136 5.61 7.96 -20.02
CA PHE A 136 6.91 8.32 -20.58
C PHE A 136 7.08 9.82 -20.81
N ASN A 137 6.39 10.64 -20.01
CA ASN A 137 6.50 12.09 -20.10
C ASN A 137 7.87 12.58 -19.60
N THR A 138 8.57 13.35 -20.44
CA THR A 138 9.81 14.05 -20.08
C THR A 138 9.67 15.57 -20.04
N GLY A 139 8.48 16.10 -20.37
CA GLY A 139 8.14 17.51 -20.27
C GLY A 139 7.59 17.95 -18.89
N SER A 140 7.18 19.22 -18.83
CA SER A 140 6.58 19.85 -17.65
C SER A 140 5.18 20.38 -17.97
N GLU A 141 4.41 20.74 -16.94
CA GLU A 141 3.13 21.45 -17.08
C GLU A 141 2.07 20.66 -17.90
N ASN A 142 2.09 19.33 -17.84
CA ASN A 142 1.12 18.50 -18.56
C ASN A 142 0.04 17.95 -17.63
N ALA A 143 -1.21 17.95 -18.09
CA ALA A 143 -2.35 17.33 -17.43
C ALA A 143 -2.88 16.17 -18.27
N ALA A 144 -3.07 15.01 -17.66
CA ALA A 144 -3.63 13.83 -18.32
C ALA A 144 -4.63 13.13 -17.40
N LEU A 145 -5.86 12.98 -17.87
CA LEU A 145 -6.93 12.25 -17.20
C LEU A 145 -7.39 11.07 -18.06
N GLY A 146 -7.31 9.87 -17.49
CA GLY A 146 -7.68 8.63 -18.15
C GLY A 146 -6.49 7.68 -18.29
N ALA A 147 -6.82 6.39 -18.43
CA ALA A 147 -5.80 5.38 -18.70
C ALA A 147 -5.13 5.68 -20.05
N PHE A 148 -3.80 5.63 -20.08
CA PHE A 148 -2.99 5.84 -21.27
C PHE A 148 -3.06 7.25 -21.90
N ALA A 149 -3.62 8.24 -21.21
CA ALA A 149 -3.61 9.63 -21.68
C ALA A 149 -2.18 10.19 -21.72
N LEU A 150 -1.78 10.77 -22.85
CA LEU A 150 -0.44 11.36 -23.10
C LEU A 150 0.75 10.43 -22.76
N VAL A 151 0.61 9.11 -22.92
CA VAL A 151 1.66 8.12 -22.55
C VAL A 151 3.04 8.47 -23.10
N LEU A 152 3.13 8.93 -24.36
CA LEU A 152 4.38 9.23 -25.06
C LEU A 152 4.58 10.74 -25.27
N ASN A 153 4.40 11.57 -24.25
CA ASN A 153 4.68 13.00 -24.35
C ASN A 153 6.15 13.34 -24.04
N THR A 154 7.05 13.13 -25.00
CA THR A 154 8.50 13.22 -24.77
C THR A 154 9.08 14.64 -24.84
N THR A 155 8.36 15.61 -25.40
CA THR A 155 8.87 17.00 -25.49
C THR A 155 7.79 18.07 -25.29
N GLY A 156 6.52 17.69 -25.19
CA GLY A 156 5.43 18.65 -25.05
C GLY A 156 5.35 19.20 -23.63
N THR A 157 5.15 20.52 -23.55
CA THR A 157 4.89 21.28 -22.33
C THR A 157 3.50 21.91 -22.45
N GLY A 158 2.70 21.93 -21.38
CA GLY A 158 1.40 22.60 -21.41
C GLY A 158 0.27 21.80 -22.10
N ASN A 159 0.40 20.48 -22.22
CA ASN A 159 -0.65 19.65 -22.85
C ASN A 159 -1.73 19.26 -21.84
N ALA A 160 -2.98 19.17 -22.30
CA ALA A 160 -4.10 18.64 -21.54
C ALA A 160 -4.81 17.56 -22.36
N ALA A 161 -5.05 16.39 -21.77
CA ALA A 161 -5.82 15.29 -22.39
C ALA A 161 -6.67 14.54 -21.36
#